data_AF-A0A357MID5-F1
#
_entry.id   AF-A0A357MID5-F1
#
_cell.length_a   1.000
_cell.length_b   1.000
_cell.length_c   1.000
_cell.angle_alpha   90.00
_cell.angle_beta   90.00
_cell.angle_gamma   90.00
#
_symmetry.space_group_name_H-M   'P 1'
#
loop_
_entity.id
_entity.type
_entity.pdbx_description
1 polymer ?
#
loop_
_entity_poly.entity_id
_entity_poly.type
_entity_poly.pdbx_seq_one_letter_code
_entity_poly.pdbx_strand_id
1 'polypeptide(L)'
;MSAWRKRAEDNPVPPFADLVPQFMAMDRGWPEIVAELRDLLAPKRLTVIPYDRRGSSVDLLHRLAPDLEGVALREPARSLNLSATDAALEALQARYRAGEELKERQWRQVIADHAGQTEPRGLTGFPDADRAALRERYAADLKRLAAMGGVDLL
;
A
#
# COMPACT_ATOMS: atom_id res chain seq x y z
N MET A 1 0.84 2.89 -4.59
CA MET A 1 1.98 2.18 -5.22
C MET A 1 1.82 0.67 -5.18
N SER A 2 1.57 0.07 -4.01
CA SER A 2 1.41 -1.39 -3.86
C SER A 2 0.41 -2.03 -4.86
N ALA A 3 -0.76 -1.42 -5.07
CA ALA A 3 -1.77 -1.92 -6.01
C ALA A 3 -1.27 -1.99 -7.47
N TRP A 4 -0.60 -0.94 -7.96
CA TRP A 4 -0.02 -0.95 -9.30
C TRP A 4 1.05 -2.04 -9.42
N ARG A 5 1.94 -2.15 -8.42
CA ARG A 5 3.02 -3.15 -8.42
C ARG A 5 2.46 -4.56 -8.47
N LYS A 6 1.44 -4.85 -7.67
CA LYS A 6 0.79 -6.17 -7.63
C LYS A 6 0.11 -6.50 -8.96
N ARG A 7 -0.59 -5.53 -9.58
CA ARG A 7 -1.17 -5.74 -10.91
C ARG A 7 -0.09 -5.94 -11.98
N ALA A 8 1.06 -5.29 -11.85
CA ALA A 8 2.18 -5.41 -12.77
C ALA A 8 2.92 -6.77 -12.68
N GLU A 9 2.63 -7.60 -11.67
CA GLU A 9 3.24 -8.94 -11.51
C GLU A 9 2.69 -9.94 -12.53
N ASP A 10 1.43 -9.80 -12.94
CA ASP A 10 0.73 -10.78 -13.77
C ASP A 10 -0.05 -10.16 -14.95
N ASN A 11 -0.08 -8.83 -15.08
CA ASN A 11 -0.73 -8.13 -16.19
C ASN A 11 0.20 -7.10 -16.85
N PRO A 12 0.04 -6.85 -18.17
CA PRO A 12 0.57 -5.64 -18.79
C PRO A 12 -0.11 -4.42 -18.15
N VAL A 13 0.69 -3.45 -17.73
CA VAL A 13 0.18 -2.18 -17.19
C VAL A 13 0.83 -0.98 -17.89
N PRO A 14 0.10 0.16 -17.99
CA PRO A 14 0.71 1.41 -18.41
C PRO A 14 1.90 1.77 -17.51
N PRO A 15 2.92 2.46 -18.03
CA PRO A 15 3.96 3.08 -17.24
C PRO A 15 3.39 3.84 -16.04
N PHE A 16 4.01 3.70 -14.87
CA PHE A 16 3.50 4.35 -13.65
C PHE A 16 3.42 5.88 -13.79
N ALA A 17 4.37 6.48 -14.52
CA ALA A 17 4.41 7.92 -14.79
C ALA A 17 3.12 8.43 -15.47
N ASP A 18 2.48 7.62 -16.31
CA ASP A 18 1.24 8.00 -17.02
C ASP A 18 0.03 8.06 -16.07
N LEU A 19 0.14 7.43 -14.89
CA LEU A 19 -0.91 7.43 -13.87
C LEU A 19 -0.71 8.54 -12.82
N VAL A 20 0.48 9.15 -12.75
CA VAL A 20 0.78 10.22 -11.79
C VAL A 20 -0.23 11.38 -11.88
N PRO A 21 -0.57 11.92 -13.08
CA PRO A 21 -1.55 13.00 -13.18
C PRO A 21 -2.91 12.64 -12.58
N GLN A 22 -3.35 11.39 -12.75
CA GLN A 22 -4.62 10.92 -12.20
C GLN A 22 -4.58 10.85 -10.67
N PHE A 23 -3.46 10.38 -10.09
CA PHE A 23 -3.30 10.37 -8.64
C PHE A 23 -3.24 11.78 -8.05
N MET A 24 -2.62 12.72 -8.77
CA MET A 24 -2.54 14.12 -8.35
C MET A 24 -3.87 14.86 -8.49
N ALA A 25 -4.73 14.45 -9.41
CA ALA A 25 -6.06 15.02 -9.61
C ALA A 25 -7.12 14.49 -8.61
N MET A 26 -6.80 13.53 -7.76
CA MET A 26 -7.76 13.02 -6.74
C MET A 26 -8.13 14.14 -5.75
N ASP A 27 -9.42 14.44 -5.70
CA ASP A 27 -10.06 15.46 -4.85
C ASP A 27 -10.63 14.90 -3.54
N ARG A 28 -10.62 13.57 -3.38
CA ARG A 28 -11.00 12.84 -2.18
C ARG A 28 -9.80 12.11 -1.56
N GLY A 29 -9.74 12.08 -0.24
CA GLY A 29 -8.69 11.45 0.54
C GLY A 29 -9.25 10.47 1.58
N TRP A 30 -8.39 10.13 2.55
CA TRP A 30 -8.78 9.25 3.66
C TRP A 30 -9.88 9.83 4.55
N PRO A 31 -9.95 11.14 4.84
CA PRO A 31 -11.01 11.69 5.67
C PRO A 31 -12.41 11.42 5.11
N GLU A 32 -12.59 11.53 3.80
CA GLU A 32 -13.90 11.28 3.17
C GLU A 32 -14.31 9.80 3.31
N ILE A 33 -13.37 8.88 3.10
CA ILE A 33 -13.63 7.43 3.24
C ILE A 33 -13.95 7.08 4.70
N VAL A 34 -13.18 7.61 5.65
CA VAL A 34 -13.39 7.35 7.07
C VAL A 34 -14.72 7.93 7.56
N ALA A 35 -15.09 9.13 7.09
CA ALA A 35 -16.39 9.73 7.38
C ALA A 35 -17.53 8.85 6.85
N GLU A 36 -17.45 8.36 5.61
CA GLU A 36 -18.45 7.44 5.04
C GLU A 36 -18.55 6.14 5.85
N LEU A 37 -17.42 5.53 6.23
CA LEU A 37 -17.42 4.33 7.05
C LEU A 37 -18.05 4.58 8.43
N ARG A 38 -17.73 5.70 9.07
CA ARG A 38 -18.32 6.12 10.35
C ARG A 38 -19.84 6.27 10.23
N ASP A 39 -20.28 7.02 9.22
CA ASP A 39 -21.68 7.44 9.09
C ASP A 39 -22.58 6.30 8.62
N LEU A 40 -22.08 5.43 7.74
CA LEU A 40 -22.85 4.31 7.19
C LEU A 40 -22.87 3.09 8.11
N LEU A 41 -21.73 2.73 8.70
CA LEU A 41 -21.63 1.53 9.54
C LEU A 41 -21.98 1.80 11.01
N ALA A 42 -21.96 3.06 11.44
CA ALA A 42 -22.21 3.50 12.81
C ALA A 42 -21.54 2.60 13.88
N PRO A 43 -20.22 2.34 13.76
CA PRO A 43 -19.55 1.42 14.67
C PRO A 43 -19.51 2.01 16.08
N LYS A 44 -19.54 1.14 17.09
CA LYS A 44 -19.33 1.57 18.49
C LYS A 44 -17.97 2.25 18.70
N ARG A 45 -16.98 1.89 17.89
CA ARG A 45 -15.62 2.43 17.89
C ARG A 45 -15.03 2.33 16.49
N LEU A 46 -14.48 3.43 16.00
CA LEU A 46 -13.74 3.48 14.74
C LEU A 46 -12.34 4.01 15.01
N THR A 47 -11.34 3.15 14.82
CA THR A 47 -9.94 3.48 15.07
C THR A 47 -9.18 3.53 13.76
N VAL A 48 -8.41 4.59 13.55
CA VAL A 48 -7.52 4.77 12.40
C VAL A 48 -6.09 4.79 12.90
N ILE A 49 -5.24 3.97 12.29
CA ILE A 49 -3.82 3.86 12.67
C ILE A 49 -2.99 4.34 11.47
N PRO A 50 -2.28 5.48 11.59
CA PRO A 50 -1.32 5.95 10.60
C PRO A 50 -0.25 4.89 10.34
N TYR A 51 0.20 4.78 9.09
CA TYR A 51 1.13 3.72 8.69
C TYR A 51 2.46 3.78 9.45
N ASP A 52 2.95 4.98 9.74
CA ASP A 52 4.15 5.26 10.53
C ASP A 52 4.01 4.84 12.00
N ARG A 53 2.79 4.66 12.50
CA ARG A 53 2.48 4.24 13.88
C ARG A 53 2.07 2.78 14.00
N ARG A 54 2.14 2.01 12.90
CA ARG A 54 1.69 0.62 12.85
C ARG A 54 2.43 -0.29 13.85
N GLY A 55 3.73 -0.06 14.06
CA GLY A 55 4.57 -0.94 14.89
C GLY A 55 4.71 -2.35 14.30
N SER A 56 4.93 -3.34 15.16
CA SER A 56 4.98 -4.76 14.78
C SER A 56 3.58 -5.33 14.51
N SER A 57 3.49 -6.53 13.92
CA SER A 57 2.20 -7.19 13.70
C SER A 57 1.54 -7.54 15.04
N VAL A 58 2.35 -7.92 16.04
CA VAL A 58 1.91 -8.21 17.40
C VAL A 58 1.38 -6.95 18.09
N ASP A 59 2.10 -5.82 18.01
CA ASP A 59 1.63 -4.55 18.61
C ASP A 59 0.29 -4.12 18.01
N LEU A 60 0.15 -4.22 16.69
CA LEU A 60 -1.08 -3.91 16.00
C LEU A 60 -2.23 -4.82 16.44
N LEU A 61 -1.97 -6.13 16.56
CA LEU A 61 -2.99 -7.09 16.96
C LEU A 61 -3.47 -6.86 18.41
N HIS A 62 -2.56 -6.53 19.33
CA HIS A 62 -2.95 -6.15 20.69
C HIS A 62 -3.83 -4.89 20.73
N ARG A 63 -3.61 -3.93 19.83
CA ARG A 63 -4.49 -2.73 19.72
C ARG A 63 -5.86 -3.06 19.16
N LEU A 64 -5.92 -3.93 18.14
CA LEU A 64 -7.17 -4.28 17.46
C LEU A 64 -8.03 -5.27 18.25
N ALA A 65 -7.41 -6.15 19.03
CA ALA A 65 -8.06 -7.18 19.81
C ALA A 65 -7.52 -7.18 21.26
N PRO A 66 -7.90 -6.18 22.08
CA PRO A 66 -7.41 -6.05 23.45
C PRO A 66 -7.74 -7.28 24.32
N ASP A 67 -8.81 -8.01 23.98
CA ASP A 67 -9.20 -9.24 24.66
C ASP A 67 -8.18 -10.39 24.49
N LEU A 68 -7.15 -10.22 23.66
CA LEU A 68 -5.99 -11.11 23.54
C LEU A 68 -4.90 -10.81 24.58
N GLU A 69 -5.17 -9.97 25.58
CA GLU A 69 -4.25 -9.71 26.69
C GLU A 69 -3.82 -11.03 27.36
N GLY A 70 -2.52 -11.18 27.60
CA GLY A 70 -1.93 -12.40 28.16
C GLY A 70 -1.74 -13.56 27.17
N VAL A 71 -2.24 -13.46 25.94
CA VAL A 71 -1.93 -14.44 24.89
C VAL A 71 -0.52 -14.21 24.37
N ALA A 72 0.31 -15.27 24.36
CA ALA A 72 1.67 -15.22 23.85
C ALA A 72 1.70 -15.15 22.31
N LEU A 73 1.45 -13.97 21.76
CA LEU A 73 1.52 -13.69 20.33
C LEU A 73 2.97 -13.69 19.83
N ARG A 74 3.16 -14.06 18.56
CA ARG A 74 4.46 -14.08 17.89
C ARG A 74 4.34 -13.48 16.49
N GLU A 75 5.40 -12.83 16.03
CA GLU A 75 5.48 -12.39 14.64
C GLU A 75 5.36 -13.59 13.68
N PRO A 76 4.72 -13.42 12.52
CA PRO A 76 4.70 -14.45 11.50
C PRO A 76 6.12 -14.73 11.01
N ALA A 77 6.45 -16.02 10.88
CA ALA A 77 7.78 -16.46 10.45
C ALA A 77 8.14 -16.04 9.00
N ARG A 78 7.15 -15.60 8.22
CA ARG A 78 7.32 -15.16 6.83
C ARG A 78 6.40 -13.99 6.53
N SER A 79 6.89 -13.00 5.79
CA SER A 79 6.07 -11.94 5.23
C SER A 79 5.28 -12.48 4.04
N LEU A 80 3.96 -12.41 4.12
CA LEU A 80 3.08 -12.66 2.99
C LEU A 80 2.91 -11.35 2.20
N ASN A 81 2.76 -11.46 0.88
CA ASN A 81 2.49 -10.32 -0.02
C ASN A 81 3.63 -9.32 -0.22
N LEU A 82 4.89 -9.76 -0.11
CA LEU A 82 6.00 -8.95 -0.61
C LEU A 82 5.78 -8.65 -2.11
N SER A 83 5.86 -7.38 -2.47
CA SER A 83 5.79 -6.97 -3.87
C SER A 83 7.08 -7.39 -4.56
N ALA A 84 7.00 -7.76 -5.83
CA ALA A 84 8.17 -7.99 -6.66
C ALA A 84 9.11 -6.78 -6.66
N THR A 85 10.42 -7.01 -6.83
CA THR A 85 11.43 -5.95 -6.95
C THR A 85 11.20 -5.11 -8.21
N ASP A 86 11.77 -3.91 -8.29
CA ASP A 86 11.68 -3.09 -9.51
C ASP A 86 12.25 -3.85 -10.72
N ALA A 87 13.39 -4.53 -10.52
CA ALA A 87 14.01 -5.34 -11.56
C ALA A 87 13.10 -6.48 -12.06
N ALA A 88 12.41 -7.17 -11.15
CA ALA A 88 11.45 -8.22 -11.51
C ALA A 88 10.29 -7.65 -12.33
N LEU A 89 9.72 -6.53 -11.88
CA LEU A 89 8.60 -5.89 -12.57
C LEU A 89 9.01 -5.35 -13.94
N GLU A 90 10.19 -4.75 -14.08
CA GLU A 90 10.74 -4.33 -15.38
C GLU A 90 10.87 -5.51 -16.35
N ALA A 91 11.42 -6.64 -15.87
CA ALA A 91 11.57 -7.85 -16.66
C ALA A 91 10.21 -8.43 -17.11
N LEU A 92 9.24 -8.49 -16.20
CA LEU A 92 7.88 -8.93 -16.50
C LEU A 92 7.20 -8.02 -17.53
N GLN A 93 7.24 -6.71 -17.31
CA GLN A 93 6.62 -5.74 -18.20
C GLN A 93 7.27 -5.73 -19.58
N ALA A 94 8.58 -5.99 -19.69
CA ALA A 94 9.25 -6.14 -20.99
C ALA A 94 8.68 -7.35 -21.78
N ARG A 95 8.50 -8.51 -21.12
CA ARG A 95 7.92 -9.70 -21.75
C ARG A 95 6.47 -9.49 -22.15
N TYR A 96 5.65 -8.90 -21.27
CA TYR A 96 4.26 -8.61 -21.59
C TYR A 96 4.12 -7.62 -22.76
N ARG A 97 5.00 -6.59 -22.85
CA ARG A 97 5.01 -5.66 -23.99
C ARG A 97 5.51 -6.29 -25.28
N ALA A 98 6.32 -7.35 -25.20
CA ALA A 98 6.68 -8.17 -26.35
C ALA A 98 5.56 -9.12 -26.80
N GLY A 99 4.41 -9.12 -26.11
CA GLY A 99 3.25 -9.95 -26.43
C GLY A 99 3.28 -11.34 -25.81
N GLU A 100 4.19 -11.61 -24.87
CA GLU A 100 4.22 -12.89 -24.16
C GLU A 100 3.05 -13.01 -23.16
N GLU A 101 2.40 -14.17 -23.16
CA GLU A 101 1.44 -14.55 -22.11
C GLU A 101 2.09 -15.53 -21.13
N LEU A 102 2.33 -15.07 -19.89
CA LEU A 102 2.98 -15.87 -18.86
C LEU A 102 1.94 -16.52 -17.94
N LYS A 103 2.01 -17.85 -17.80
CA LYS A 103 1.26 -18.59 -16.77
C LYS A 103 1.83 -18.30 -15.38
N GLU A 104 1.04 -18.61 -14.35
CA GLU A 104 1.37 -18.36 -12.95
C GLU A 104 2.78 -18.79 -12.54
N ARG A 105 3.14 -20.03 -12.86
CA ARG A 105 4.48 -20.56 -12.55
C ARG A 105 5.60 -19.76 -13.23
N GLN A 106 5.38 -19.26 -14.44
CA GLN A 106 6.39 -18.57 -15.23
C GLN A 106 6.66 -17.17 -14.69
N TRP A 107 5.63 -16.35 -14.45
CA TRP A 107 5.85 -15.01 -13.91
C TRP A 107 6.36 -15.05 -12.47
N ARG A 108 5.91 -16.02 -11.66
CA ARG A 108 6.46 -16.25 -10.31
C ARG A 108 7.95 -16.61 -10.35
N GLN A 109 8.38 -17.38 -11.35
CA GLN A 109 9.80 -17.71 -11.54
C GLN A 109 10.61 -16.44 -11.85
N VAL A 110 10.11 -15.56 -12.73
CA VAL A 110 10.78 -14.28 -13.01
C VAL A 110 10.94 -13.45 -11.72
N ILE A 111 9.91 -13.38 -10.88
CA ILE A 111 10.02 -12.70 -9.58
C ILE A 111 11.10 -13.33 -8.70
N ALA A 112 11.14 -14.66 -8.63
CA ALA A 112 12.14 -15.38 -7.84
C ALA A 112 13.58 -15.13 -8.35
N ASP A 113 13.79 -15.16 -9.67
CA ASP A 113 15.09 -14.93 -10.31
C ASP A 113 15.65 -13.53 -10.02
N HIS A 114 14.77 -12.55 -9.80
CA HIS A 114 15.10 -11.16 -9.51
C HIS A 114 14.93 -10.78 -8.03
N ALA A 115 14.67 -11.74 -7.13
CA ALA A 115 14.37 -11.47 -5.73
C ALA A 115 15.52 -10.79 -4.96
N GLY A 116 16.77 -11.07 -5.34
CA GLY A 116 17.96 -10.45 -4.74
C GLY A 116 18.27 -9.03 -5.24
N GLN A 117 17.56 -8.54 -6.27
CA GLN A 117 17.82 -7.23 -6.87
C GLN A 117 16.96 -6.15 -6.22
N THR A 118 17.29 -5.79 -4.98
CA THR A 118 16.47 -4.91 -4.13
C THR A 118 16.67 -3.42 -4.36
N GLU A 119 17.66 -3.03 -5.18
CA GLU A 119 17.95 -1.63 -5.45
C GLU A 119 16.76 -0.93 -6.14
N PRO A 120 16.31 0.23 -5.62
CA PRO A 120 15.25 1.02 -6.26
C PRO A 120 15.68 1.49 -7.66
N ARG A 121 14.79 1.35 -8.64
CA ARG A 121 15.01 1.82 -10.03
C ARG A 121 14.08 2.94 -10.44
N GLY A 122 13.24 3.40 -9.50
CA GLY A 122 12.31 4.50 -9.74
C GLY A 122 11.07 4.09 -10.54
N LEU A 123 10.84 2.79 -10.75
CA LEU A 123 9.71 2.25 -11.52
C LEU A 123 8.36 2.80 -11.04
N THR A 124 8.23 2.96 -9.72
CA THR A 124 7.04 3.51 -9.07
C THR A 124 7.43 4.75 -8.25
N GLY A 125 8.17 5.68 -8.84
CA GLY A 125 8.50 6.96 -8.22
C GLY A 125 7.51 8.06 -8.62
N PHE A 126 7.10 8.89 -7.67
CA PHE A 126 6.54 10.20 -7.98
C PHE A 126 7.69 11.21 -8.19
N PRO A 127 7.52 12.20 -9.09
CA PRO A 127 8.39 13.38 -9.15
C PRO A 127 8.49 14.10 -7.79
N ASP A 128 9.58 14.82 -7.55
CA ASP A 128 9.83 15.47 -6.25
C ASP A 128 8.75 16.46 -5.83
N ALA A 129 8.28 17.28 -6.76
CA ALA A 129 7.20 18.23 -6.50
C ALA A 129 5.90 17.51 -6.08
N ASP A 130 5.53 16.45 -6.79
CA ASP A 130 4.34 15.64 -6.49
C ASP A 130 4.48 14.92 -5.14
N ARG A 131 5.68 14.42 -4.82
CA ARG A 131 5.97 13.83 -3.51
C ARG A 131 5.77 14.83 -2.37
N ALA A 132 6.22 16.07 -2.55
CA ALA A 132 6.04 17.12 -1.54
C ALA A 132 4.55 17.43 -1.35
N ALA A 133 3.81 17.61 -2.44
CA ALA A 133 2.37 17.86 -2.41
C ALA A 133 1.58 16.72 -1.73
N LEU A 134 1.91 15.45 -2.04
CA LEU A 134 1.27 14.30 -1.42
C LEU A 134 1.56 14.21 0.09
N ARG A 135 2.78 14.57 0.52
CA ARG A 135 3.13 14.62 1.96
C ARG A 135 2.35 15.70 2.69
N GLU A 136 2.23 16.88 2.08
CA GLU A 136 1.44 17.98 2.65
C GLU A 136 -0.04 17.59 2.76
N ARG A 137 -0.61 17.00 1.70
CA ARG A 137 -1.97 16.47 1.70
C ARG A 137 -2.18 15.42 2.81
N TYR A 138 -1.25 14.47 2.94
CA TYR A 138 -1.33 13.44 3.98
C TYR A 138 -1.29 14.05 5.38
N ALA A 139 -0.43 15.03 5.64
CA ALA A 139 -0.37 15.73 6.92
C ALA A 139 -1.66 16.51 7.22
N ALA A 140 -2.26 17.14 6.22
CA ALA A 140 -3.56 17.80 6.34
C ALA A 140 -4.68 16.79 6.65
N ASP A 141 -4.71 15.65 5.96
CA ASP A 141 -5.67 14.58 6.18
C ASP A 141 -5.58 14.01 7.61
N LEU A 142 -4.37 13.79 8.14
CA LEU A 142 -4.19 13.35 9.52
C LEU A 142 -4.76 14.36 10.53
N LYS A 143 -4.59 15.67 10.30
CA LYS A 143 -5.20 16.71 11.15
C LYS A 143 -6.72 16.66 11.09
N ARG A 144 -7.30 16.47 9.89
CA ARG A 144 -8.75 16.34 9.70
C ARG A 144 -9.30 15.10 10.41
N LEU A 145 -8.62 13.97 10.30
CA LEU A 145 -8.98 12.73 10.99
C LEU A 145 -8.91 12.88 12.51
N ALA A 146 -7.85 13.52 13.03
CA ALA A 146 -7.71 13.77 14.46
C ALA A 146 -8.82 14.67 15.04
N ALA A 147 -9.32 15.60 14.23
CA ALA A 147 -10.44 16.48 14.62
C ALA A 147 -11.82 15.85 14.36
N MET A 148 -11.88 14.64 13.79
CA MET A 148 -13.13 14.00 13.39
C MET A 148 -13.81 13.34 14.59
N GLY A 149 -14.98 13.85 14.98
CA GLY A 149 -15.80 13.22 16.01
C GLY A 149 -16.18 11.78 15.64
N GLY A 150 -16.10 10.87 16.63
CA GLY A 150 -16.37 9.44 16.45
C GLY A 150 -15.23 8.65 15.81
N VAL A 151 -14.04 9.24 15.67
CA VAL A 151 -12.83 8.57 15.16
C VAL A 151 -11.69 8.72 16.15
N ASP A 152 -11.09 7.59 16.52
CA ASP A 152 -9.87 7.55 17.33
C ASP A 152 -8.65 7.42 16.40
N LEU A 153 -7.85 8.48 16.30
CA LEU A 153 -6.56 8.44 15.59
C LEU A 153 -5.45 8.07 16.58
N LEU A 154 -4.82 6.90 16.40
CA LEU A 154 -3.73 6.41 17.27
C LEU A 154 -2.35 6.81 16.77
#